data_AF-A0A3N9X2J9-F1
#
_entry.id   AF-A0A3N9X2J9-F1
#
_cell.length_a   1.000
_cell.length_b   1.000
_cell.length_c   1.000
_cell.angle_alpha   90.00
_cell.angle_beta   90.00
_cell.angle_gamma   90.00
#
_symmetry.space_group_name_H-M   'P 1'
#
loop_
_entity.id
_entity.type
_entity.pdbx_description
1 polymer ?
#
loop_
_entity_poly.entity_id
_entity_poly.type
_entity_poly.pdbx_seq_one_letter_code
_entity_poly.pdbx_strand_id
1 'polypeptide(L)'
;MDSRNWKGVINQILYGLMFTPQMDDDSASQMAEAMVERRYFGDGPGVYADAIVQAQQYDGLLTDEIETSHSEQGFRDFLRRLAGELEQRRPWH
;
A
#
# COMPACT_ATOMS: atom_id res chain seq x y z
N MET A 1 11.88 17.59 -8.02
CA MET A 1 11.21 16.90 -6.90
C MET A 1 11.40 15.44 -7.18
N ASP A 2 12.32 14.79 -6.46
CA ASP A 2 12.64 13.39 -6.72
C ASP A 2 11.36 12.58 -6.71
N SER A 3 11.13 11.87 -7.81
CA SER A 3 10.34 10.66 -7.90
C SER A 3 10.93 9.63 -6.92
N ARG A 4 10.88 9.94 -5.61
CA ARG A 4 11.14 8.99 -4.53
C ARG A 4 10.32 7.78 -4.90
N ASN A 5 11.02 6.69 -5.14
CA ASN A 5 10.58 5.54 -5.92
C ASN A 5 9.23 5.03 -5.39
N TRP A 6 8.13 5.58 -5.92
CA TRP A 6 6.77 5.25 -5.48
C TRP A 6 6.52 3.75 -5.65
N LYS A 7 7.10 3.16 -6.70
CA LYS A 7 7.05 1.73 -6.96
C LYS A 7 7.76 0.94 -5.86
N GLY A 8 8.89 1.42 -5.37
CA GLY A 8 9.56 0.88 -4.17
C GLY A 8 8.68 0.93 -2.91
N VAL A 9 7.90 1.99 -2.72
CA VAL A 9 6.94 2.10 -1.60
C VAL A 9 5.79 1.10 -1.77
N ILE A 10 5.25 0.96 -2.98
CA ILE A 10 4.23 -0.04 -3.31
C ILE A 10 4.76 -1.47 -3.10
N ASN A 11 6.02 -1.72 -3.46
CA ASN A 11 6.68 -2.99 -3.23
C ASN A 11 6.80 -3.32 -1.74
N GLN A 12 6.98 -2.33 -0.85
CA GLN A 12 6.95 -2.58 0.60
C GLN A 12 5.56 -3.03 1.06
N ILE A 13 4.49 -2.45 0.50
CA ILE A 13 3.11 -2.88 0.78
C ILE A 13 2.92 -4.33 0.31
N LEU A 14 3.32 -4.64 -0.92
CA LEU A 14 3.21 -5.99 -1.49
C LEU A 14 4.00 -7.01 -0.67
N TYR A 15 5.20 -6.64 -0.22
CA TYR A 15 6.02 -7.48 0.65
C TYR A 15 5.34 -7.74 2.01
N GLY A 16 4.71 -6.73 2.61
CA GLY A 16 3.91 -6.90 3.83
C GLY A 16 2.72 -7.85 3.66
N LEU A 17 2.22 -8.01 2.44
CA LEU A 17 1.12 -8.92 2.10
C LEU A 17 1.57 -10.34 1.74
N MET A 18 2.87 -10.60 1.64
CA MET A 18 3.40 -11.87 1.11
C MET A 18 2.86 -13.12 1.84
N PHE A 19 2.60 -13.01 3.15
CA PHE A 19 2.01 -14.08 3.96
C PHE A 19 0.57 -13.80 4.40
N THR A 20 -0.03 -12.72 3.90
CA THR A 20 -1.42 -12.36 4.20
C THR A 20 -2.33 -13.11 3.24
N PRO A 21 -3.12 -14.09 3.69
CA PRO A 21 -3.92 -14.94 2.80
C PRO A 21 -5.12 -14.21 2.19
N GLN A 22 -5.60 -13.14 2.83
CA GLN A 22 -6.79 -12.39 2.41
C GLN A 22 -6.51 -10.88 2.32
N MET A 23 -6.69 -10.31 1.14
CA MET A 23 -6.54 -8.88 0.85
C MET A 23 -7.92 -8.16 0.91
N ASP A 24 -8.56 -8.23 2.08
CA ASP A 24 -9.88 -7.67 2.35
C ASP A 24 -9.80 -6.36 3.16
N ASP A 25 -10.96 -5.88 3.64
CA ASP A 25 -11.05 -4.63 4.40
C ASP A 25 -10.34 -4.73 5.76
N ASP A 26 -10.34 -5.90 6.41
CA ASP A 26 -9.70 -6.10 7.70
C ASP A 26 -8.17 -6.00 7.57
N SER A 27 -7.59 -6.63 6.54
CA SER A 27 -6.13 -6.52 6.32
C SER A 27 -5.71 -5.13 5.85
N ALA A 28 -6.55 -4.43 5.07
CA ALA A 28 -6.31 -3.04 4.69
C ALA A 28 -6.35 -2.10 5.92
N SER A 29 -7.33 -2.29 6.81
CA SER A 29 -7.49 -1.52 8.05
C SER A 29 -6.30 -1.72 9.00
N GLN A 30 -5.88 -2.97 9.22
CA GLN A 30 -4.72 -3.30 10.04
C GLN A 30 -3.41 -2.72 9.48
N MET A 31 -3.24 -2.76 8.15
CA MET A 31 -2.07 -2.18 7.51
C MET A 31 -2.07 -0.65 7.63
N ALA A 32 -3.22 0.00 7.44
CA ALA A 32 -3.36 1.44 7.64
C ALA A 32 -3.01 1.87 9.07
N GLU A 33 -3.46 1.11 10.08
CA GLU A 33 -3.09 1.34 11.48
C GLU A 33 -1.57 1.21 11.68
N ALA A 34 -0.95 0.15 11.16
CA ALA A 34 0.50 -0.03 11.24
C ALA A 34 1.30 1.09 10.55
N MET A 35 0.76 1.68 9.49
CA MET A 35 1.32 2.85 8.81
C MET A 35 1.22 4.11 9.66
N VAL A 36 0.05 4.37 10.26
CA VAL A 36 -0.18 5.52 11.14
C VAL A 36 0.72 5.45 12.37
N GLU A 37 0.82 4.29 12.99
CA GLU A 37 1.69 4.06 14.14
C GLU A 37 3.19 3.99 13.80
N ARG A 38 3.54 3.98 12.51
CA ARG A 38 4.92 3.80 12.02
C ARG A 38 5.61 2.54 12.56
N ARG A 39 4.84 1.49 12.84
CA ARG A 39 5.35 0.26 13.49
C ARG A 39 6.36 -0.47 12.61
N TYR A 40 6.01 -0.66 11.34
CA TYR A 40 6.87 -1.27 10.31
C TYR A 40 7.09 -0.37 9.09
N PHE A 41 6.32 0.72 9.01
CA PHE A 41 6.23 1.64 7.89
C PHE A 41 6.77 3.02 8.33
N GLY A 42 8.10 3.09 8.51
CA GLY A 42 8.78 4.21 9.17
C GLY A 42 8.67 5.56 8.44
N ASP A 43 8.43 5.54 7.12
CA ASP A 43 8.22 6.75 6.30
C ASP A 43 6.89 7.46 6.61
N GLY A 44 5.99 6.78 7.32
CA GLY A 44 4.70 7.31 7.77
C GLY A 44 3.61 7.31 6.69
N PRO A 45 2.35 7.50 7.10
CA PRO A 45 1.19 7.22 6.26
C PRO A 45 1.07 8.12 5.02
N GLY A 46 1.61 9.34 5.07
CA GLY A 46 1.61 10.26 3.93
C GLY A 46 2.41 9.76 2.73
N VAL A 47 3.56 9.12 2.98
CA VAL A 47 4.39 8.57 1.89
C VAL A 47 3.67 7.43 1.18
N TYR A 48 3.00 6.56 1.93
CA TYR A 48 2.22 5.46 1.35
C TYR A 48 0.97 5.96 0.64
N ALA A 49 0.26 6.95 1.21
CA ALA A 49 -0.90 7.56 0.56
C ALA A 49 -0.52 8.19 -0.81
N ASP A 50 0.58 8.96 -0.86
CA ASP A 50 1.07 9.57 -2.10
C ASP A 50 1.48 8.50 -3.12
N ALA A 51 2.17 7.44 -2.68
CA ALA A 51 2.57 6.34 -3.56
C ALA A 51 1.36 5.56 -4.12
N ILE A 52 0.32 5.34 -3.31
CA ILE A 52 -0.92 4.69 -3.74
C ILE A 52 -1.63 5.51 -4.83
N VAL A 53 -1.65 6.85 -4.71
CA VAL A 53 -2.19 7.73 -5.76
C VAL A 53 -1.42 7.56 -7.07
N GLN A 54 -0.08 7.49 -7.03
CA GLN A 54 0.73 7.24 -8.22
C GLN A 54 0.44 5.86 -8.82
N ALA A 55 0.33 4.82 -8.00
CA ALA A 55 0.07 3.45 -8.44
C ALA A 55 -1.31 3.29 -9.13
N GLN A 56 -2.32 4.01 -8.66
CA GLN A 56 -3.66 4.02 -9.26
C GLN A 56 -3.68 4.65 -10.65
N GLN A 57 -2.75 5.54 -10.95
CA GLN A 57 -2.60 6.20 -12.26
C GLN A 57 -1.67 5.44 -13.21
N TYR A 58 -1.01 4.39 -12.72
CA TYR A 58 -0.04 3.62 -13.49
C TYR A 58 -0.68 2.43 -14.20
N ASP A 59 -0.52 2.37 -15.52
CA ASP A 59 -1.10 1.35 -16.40
C ASP A 59 -0.26 0.05 -16.50
N GLY A 60 0.98 0.05 -16.00
CA GLY A 60 1.85 -1.15 -16.02
C GLY A 60 1.62 -2.09 -14.84
N LEU A 61 2.38 -3.19 -14.76
CA LEU A 61 2.26 -4.14 -13.66
C LEU A 61 2.83 -3.56 -12.36
N LEU A 62 2.12 -3.75 -11.25
CA LEU A 62 2.59 -3.42 -9.90
C LEU A 62 3.23 -4.64 -9.22
N THR A 63 2.93 -5.85 -9.68
CA THR A 63 3.45 -7.11 -9.12
C THR A 63 4.58 -7.73 -9.96
N ASP A 64 5.32 -6.93 -10.74
CA ASP A 64 6.37 -7.41 -11.65
C ASP A 64 7.77 -7.50 -11.00
N GLU A 65 7.98 -6.82 -9.87
CA GLU A 65 9.28 -6.76 -9.18
C GLU A 65 9.40 -7.72 -7.99
N ILE A 66 8.27 -8.18 -7.42
CA ILE A 66 8.22 -9.09 -6.27
C ILE A 66 7.38 -10.30 -6.64
N GLU A 67 7.94 -11.50 -6.44
CA GLU A 67 7.20 -12.74 -6.56
C GLU A 67 6.11 -12.80 -5.48
N THR A 68 4.87 -12.97 -5.92
CA THR A 68 3.70 -12.98 -5.04
C THR A 68 2.66 -13.97 -5.55
N SER A 69 1.92 -14.58 -4.63
CA SER A 69 0.75 -15.42 -4.97
C SER A 69 -0.49 -14.58 -5.27
N HIS A 70 -0.45 -13.28 -4.99
CA HIS A 70 -1.55 -12.35 -5.23
C HIS A 70 -1.65 -12.00 -6.71
N SER A 71 -2.88 -11.87 -7.21
CA SER A 71 -3.10 -11.37 -8.56
C SER A 71 -2.89 -9.86 -8.62
N GLU A 72 -2.44 -9.35 -9.78
CA GLU A 72 -2.31 -7.92 -10.05
C GLU A 72 -3.61 -7.15 -9.75
N GLN A 73 -4.76 -7.68 -10.18
CA GLN A 73 -6.06 -7.07 -9.90
C GLN A 73 -6.38 -7.07 -8.40
N GLY A 74 -6.13 -8.18 -7.70
CA GLY A 74 -6.36 -8.26 -6.26
C GLY A 74 -5.52 -7.25 -5.49
N PHE A 75 -4.26 -7.07 -5.90
CA PHE A 75 -3.38 -6.09 -5.29
C PHE A 75 -3.84 -4.66 -5.55
N ARG A 76 -4.28 -4.32 -6.76
CA ARG A 76 -4.87 -3.01 -7.08
C ARG A 76 -6.15 -2.72 -6.29
N ASP A 77 -6.99 -3.73 -6.10
CA ASP A 77 -8.20 -3.63 -5.29
C ASP A 77 -7.85 -3.37 -3.82
N PHE A 78 -6.84 -4.06 -3.31
CA PHE A 78 -6.29 -3.82 -1.97
C PHE A 78 -5.78 -2.40 -1.80
N LEU A 79 -4.98 -1.88 -2.75
CA LEU A 79 -4.46 -0.51 -2.69
C LEU A 79 -5.59 0.54 -2.65
N ARG A 80 -6.72 0.29 -3.33
CA ARG A 80 -7.91 1.16 -3.22
C ARG A 80 -8.54 1.13 -1.84
N ARG A 81 -8.68 -0.05 -1.22
CA ARG A 81 -9.20 -0.19 0.15
C ARG A 81 -8.28 0.52 1.14
N LEU A 82 -6.97 0.27 1.04
CA LEU A 82 -5.96 0.89 1.88
C LEU A 82 -5.96 2.42 1.75
N ALA A 83 -6.13 2.97 0.54
CA ALA A 83 -6.29 4.41 0.34
C ALA A 83 -7.47 4.99 1.14
N GLY A 84 -8.62 4.30 1.10
CA GLY A 84 -9.81 4.68 1.86
C GLY A 84 -9.60 4.61 3.37
N GLU A 85 -8.92 3.58 3.86
CA GLU A 85 -8.58 3.45 5.29
C GLU A 85 -7.62 4.54 5.75
N LEU A 86 -6.61 4.89 4.94
CA LEU A 86 -5.67 5.98 5.24
C LEU A 86 -6.38 7.33 5.25
N GLU A 87 -7.28 7.60 4.30
CA GLU A 87 -8.04 8.86 4.24
C GLU A 87 -8.94 9.04 5.47
N GLN A 88 -9.65 7.97 5.89
CA GLN A 88 -10.50 8.00 7.09
C GLN A 88 -9.72 8.28 8.39
N ARG A 89 -8.42 7.99 8.41
CA ARG A 89 -7.54 8.20 9.58
C ARG A 89 -6.85 9.56 9.58
N ARG A 90 -7.16 10.45 8.63
CA ARG A 90 -6.62 11.80 8.62
C ARG A 90 -7.26 12.67 9.73
N PRO A 91 -6.52 13.62 10.32
CA PRO A 91 -5.08 13.82 10.15
C PRO A 91 -4.28 12.75 10.90
N TRP A 92 -3.18 12.28 10.28
CA TRP A 92 -2.27 11.34 10.91
C TRP A 92 -1.37 12.10 11.90
N HIS A 93 -1.55 11.86 13.20
CA HIS A 93 -0.85 12.54 14.29
C HIS A 93 0.45 11.84 14.67
#